data_AF-A0A5P6VTV7-F1
#
_entry.id   AF-A0A5P6VTV7-F1
#
_cell.length_a   1.000
_cell.length_b   1.000
_cell.length_c   1.000
_cell.angle_alpha   90.00
_cell.angle_beta   90.00
_cell.angle_gamma   90.00
#
_symmetry.space_group_name_H-M   'P 1'
#
loop_
_entity.id
_entity.type
_entity.pdbx_description
1 polymer ?
#
loop_
_entity_poly.entity_id
_entity_poly.type
_entity_poly.pdbx_seq_one_letter_code
_entity_poly.pdbx_strand_id
1 'polypeptide(L)'
;MKKSIVILLCAALAVGSCGCKKDDITTAITDVKESVEETVTEAISSSDEQYYLTYDNNIGYTVDTDGKEISKYTFEDFKDVFEEIGVDYEYGVSIDGMYDGIIYFHYSNYSGEKSTLNYYAIDAASKKWVIYFSAADIWSPMAFDYYKGKVYVDIRTYEDIASQEEHVFSVEPETLTFTEEASDINDILQAHKGKLIEPAKYYQCLKRTYDEAGYLVVQERYEEGEYTKYSFSKLTHEGETPFEDFQKGDNYLLGYSKNYLYLNEYDSDGLLMICYSLEDGSTHIINGENYSDGYLDYEDGIVYYQMTTEKQYGVNEYTVYRYDCRKDQNDKLYATSKIPGTGNDRFGVDGFRLFDGQIYALQFFGNEEKWARFNEYSGTFEDLGLTVQEYSSLNYGTINYYSYTEKCSACGVTVSKNYGENFVLDAKYSAHADEINKQLEYADAKNGEVVTDAYADDCEWHKDYEEQGCETNETTVSDISIINDRFLEVRMAGYWYGGGAHGMPDREEKIFDLTTGEELGISDFYSGTEEEFKTFVAGKVKEDYQKSSDKYFAENADDAYSSAYESVHIDSGNIIWYEDHAVYYFYPYDLGSYAAGFIEVELPYSEFLGTNQLKRITE
;
A
#
# COMPACT_ATOMS: atom_id res chain seq x y z
N MET A 1 -17.87 -16.74 -22.13
CA MET A 1 -19.23 -17.31 -22.34
C MET A 1 -19.99 -16.77 -23.57
N LYS A 2 -20.17 -15.44 -23.76
CA LYS A 2 -21.03 -14.90 -24.85
C LYS A 2 -20.46 -15.04 -26.28
N LYS A 3 -19.13 -15.01 -26.49
CA LYS A 3 -18.52 -15.14 -27.84
C LYS A 3 -18.70 -16.56 -28.44
N SER A 4 -18.57 -17.60 -27.63
CA SER A 4 -18.69 -19.00 -28.08
C SER A 4 -20.13 -19.37 -28.49
N ILE A 5 -21.14 -18.81 -27.81
CA ILE A 5 -22.57 -19.01 -28.14
C ILE A 5 -22.95 -18.37 -29.48
N VAL A 6 -22.35 -17.21 -29.82
CA VAL A 6 -22.61 -16.52 -31.09
C VAL A 6 -22.00 -17.27 -32.28
N ILE A 7 -20.82 -17.87 -32.11
CA ILE A 7 -20.17 -18.71 -33.14
C ILE A 7 -21.00 -19.98 -33.41
N LEU A 8 -21.57 -20.58 -32.37
CA LEU A 8 -22.47 -21.75 -32.45
C LEU A 8 -23.78 -21.45 -33.22
N LEU A 9 -24.37 -20.27 -33.02
CA LEU A 9 -25.56 -19.85 -33.78
C LEU A 9 -25.25 -19.61 -35.26
N CYS A 10 -24.08 -19.06 -35.58
CA CYS A 10 -23.64 -18.87 -36.97
C CYS A 10 -23.32 -20.19 -37.68
N ALA A 11 -22.71 -21.16 -36.99
CA ALA A 11 -22.44 -22.49 -37.55
C ALA A 11 -23.73 -23.29 -37.80
N ALA A 12 -24.69 -23.26 -36.88
CA ALA A 12 -25.99 -23.93 -37.06
C ALA A 12 -26.81 -23.34 -38.22
N LEU A 13 -26.75 -22.02 -38.44
CA LEU A 13 -27.41 -21.35 -39.55
C LEU A 13 -26.73 -21.62 -40.91
N ALA A 14 -25.42 -21.82 -40.95
CA ALA A 14 -24.69 -22.13 -42.18
C ALA A 14 -25.00 -23.55 -42.69
N VAL A 15 -25.14 -24.54 -41.80
CA VAL A 15 -25.39 -25.94 -42.18
C VAL A 15 -26.83 -26.17 -42.69
N GLY A 16 -27.80 -25.35 -42.27
CA GLY A 16 -29.17 -25.39 -42.79
C GLY A 16 -29.33 -24.96 -44.25
N SER A 17 -28.30 -24.33 -44.86
CA SER A 17 -28.36 -23.77 -46.22
C SER A 17 -27.70 -24.65 -47.30
N CYS A 18 -26.93 -25.66 -46.91
CA CYS A 18 -26.36 -26.67 -47.80
C CYS A 18 -27.06 -28.00 -47.53
N GLY A 19 -27.78 -28.55 -48.50
CA GLY A 19 -28.66 -29.72 -48.34
C GLY A 19 -27.97 -31.06 -47.98
N CYS A 20 -27.33 -31.12 -46.82
CA CYS A 20 -26.75 -32.32 -46.23
C CYS A 20 -27.84 -33.20 -45.59
N LYS A 21 -27.61 -34.52 -45.56
CA LYS A 21 -28.57 -35.48 -45.02
C LYS A 21 -28.67 -35.31 -43.50
N LYS A 22 -29.86 -35.56 -42.96
CA LYS A 22 -30.21 -35.38 -41.55
C LYS A 22 -29.27 -36.14 -40.60
N ASP A 23 -28.74 -37.27 -41.04
CA ASP A 23 -27.83 -38.11 -40.24
C ASP A 23 -26.45 -37.46 -40.09
N ASP A 24 -25.92 -36.79 -41.13
CA ASP A 24 -24.63 -36.10 -41.09
C ASP A 24 -24.65 -34.87 -40.16
N ILE A 25 -25.79 -34.18 -40.08
CA ILE A 25 -26.01 -33.07 -39.16
C ILE A 25 -26.07 -33.56 -37.72
N THR A 26 -26.65 -34.75 -37.49
CA THR A 26 -26.77 -35.32 -36.15
C THR A 26 -25.41 -35.75 -35.62
N THR A 27 -24.56 -36.36 -36.47
CA THR A 27 -23.17 -36.69 -36.11
C THR A 27 -22.34 -35.44 -35.83
N ALA A 28 -22.41 -34.41 -36.68
CA ALA A 28 -21.68 -33.16 -36.45
C ALA A 28 -22.11 -32.43 -35.16
N ILE A 29 -23.39 -32.49 -34.79
CA ILE A 29 -23.88 -31.92 -33.52
C ILE A 29 -23.39 -32.74 -32.33
N THR A 30 -23.33 -34.07 -32.44
CA THR A 30 -22.80 -34.94 -31.37
C THR A 30 -21.30 -34.73 -31.19
N ASP A 31 -20.52 -34.66 -32.27
CA ASP A 31 -19.07 -34.44 -32.21
C ASP A 31 -18.74 -33.05 -31.62
N VAL A 32 -19.53 -32.02 -31.96
CA VAL A 32 -19.41 -30.69 -31.33
C VAL A 32 -19.88 -30.71 -29.88
N LYS A 33 -20.88 -31.53 -29.53
CA LYS A 33 -21.31 -31.69 -28.13
C LYS A 33 -20.26 -32.39 -27.29
N GLU A 34 -19.66 -33.45 -27.80
CA GLU A 34 -18.56 -34.15 -27.13
C GLU A 34 -17.33 -33.26 -27.04
N SER A 35 -16.95 -32.52 -28.11
CA SER A 35 -15.84 -31.58 -28.02
C SER A 35 -16.14 -30.42 -27.06
N VAL A 36 -17.39 -29.92 -27.00
CA VAL A 36 -17.79 -28.90 -26.04
C VAL A 36 -17.85 -29.50 -24.64
N GLU A 37 -18.33 -30.72 -24.43
CA GLU A 37 -18.30 -31.40 -23.13
C GLU A 37 -16.87 -31.68 -22.68
N GLU A 38 -15.95 -32.00 -23.60
CA GLU A 38 -14.51 -32.21 -23.34
C GLU A 38 -13.80 -30.87 -23.05
N THR A 39 -14.09 -29.81 -23.82
CA THR A 39 -13.59 -28.44 -23.53
C THR A 39 -14.22 -27.87 -22.25
N VAL A 40 -15.46 -28.27 -21.93
CA VAL A 40 -16.15 -27.91 -20.70
C VAL A 40 -15.68 -28.77 -19.54
N THR A 41 -15.18 -29.99 -19.75
CA THR A 41 -14.54 -30.78 -18.66
C THR A 41 -13.10 -30.38 -18.44
N GLU A 42 -12.35 -29.95 -19.45
CA GLU A 42 -11.10 -29.21 -19.27
C GLU A 42 -11.33 -27.81 -18.65
N ALA A 43 -12.50 -27.20 -18.87
CA ALA A 43 -12.94 -25.98 -18.18
C ALA A 43 -13.75 -26.23 -16.89
N ILE A 44 -13.93 -27.49 -16.46
CA ILE A 44 -14.48 -27.86 -15.16
C ILE A 44 -13.33 -28.50 -14.36
N SER A 45 -12.39 -27.64 -13.97
CA SER A 45 -11.82 -27.63 -12.61
C SER A 45 -11.34 -26.22 -12.23
N SER A 46 -12.08 -25.18 -12.60
CA SER A 46 -11.76 -23.79 -12.22
C SER A 46 -12.37 -23.38 -10.86
N SER A 47 -12.81 -24.34 -10.04
CA SER A 47 -13.38 -24.04 -8.71
C SER A 47 -12.33 -23.93 -7.60
N ASP A 48 -11.07 -24.22 -7.90
CA ASP A 48 -10.02 -24.38 -6.89
C ASP A 48 -8.96 -23.26 -6.94
N GLU A 49 -9.01 -22.40 -7.97
CA GLU A 49 -8.07 -21.28 -8.11
C GLU A 49 -8.55 -20.09 -7.27
N GLN A 50 -7.70 -19.68 -6.34
CA GLN A 50 -7.95 -18.65 -5.34
C GLN A 50 -6.90 -17.55 -5.50
N TYR A 51 -7.31 -16.29 -5.42
CA TYR A 51 -6.39 -15.16 -5.41
C TYR A 51 -6.32 -14.55 -4.01
N TYR A 52 -5.11 -14.30 -3.54
CA TYR A 52 -4.88 -13.59 -2.29
C TYR A 52 -4.61 -12.10 -2.54
N LEU A 53 -5.46 -11.25 -1.97
CA LEU A 53 -5.42 -9.80 -2.08
C LEU A 53 -5.02 -9.20 -0.73
N THR A 54 -3.83 -8.59 -0.67
CA THR A 54 -3.34 -7.85 0.50
C THR A 54 -2.46 -6.68 0.06
N TYR A 55 -2.33 -5.67 0.92
CA TYR A 55 -1.53 -4.47 0.67
C TYR A 55 -0.58 -4.14 1.81
N ASP A 56 -1.06 -4.16 3.06
CA ASP A 56 -0.31 -3.68 4.23
C ASP A 56 -0.11 -4.75 5.32
N ASN A 57 -0.40 -6.02 5.00
CA ASN A 57 -0.43 -7.17 5.93
C ASN A 57 -1.43 -7.05 7.09
N ASN A 58 -2.15 -5.94 7.26
CA ASN A 58 -3.18 -5.80 8.30
C ASN A 58 -4.45 -6.52 7.92
N ILE A 59 -4.82 -6.46 6.63
CA ILE A 59 -6.01 -7.12 6.10
C ILE A 59 -5.65 -7.88 4.83
N GLY A 60 -6.17 -9.10 4.72
CA GLY A 60 -6.02 -9.94 3.54
C GLY A 60 -7.33 -10.63 3.17
N TYR A 61 -7.62 -10.70 1.89
CA TYR A 61 -8.80 -11.40 1.36
C TYR A 61 -8.36 -12.52 0.43
N THR A 62 -9.03 -13.65 0.53
CA THR A 62 -8.96 -14.70 -0.50
C THR A 62 -10.24 -14.64 -1.30
N VAL A 63 -10.12 -14.58 -2.62
CA VAL A 63 -11.26 -14.48 -3.54
C VAL A 63 -11.22 -15.57 -4.60
N ASP A 64 -12.38 -15.92 -5.14
CA ASP A 64 -12.46 -16.74 -6.34
C ASP A 64 -12.10 -15.92 -7.60
N THR A 65 -12.04 -16.59 -8.75
CA THR A 65 -11.73 -15.97 -10.04
C THR A 65 -12.73 -14.91 -10.52
N ASP A 66 -13.92 -14.86 -9.91
CA ASP A 66 -14.93 -13.82 -10.15
C ASP A 66 -14.77 -12.63 -9.19
N GLY A 67 -13.83 -12.68 -8.25
CA GLY A 67 -13.54 -11.65 -7.25
C GLY A 67 -14.43 -11.74 -6.01
N LYS A 68 -15.15 -12.86 -5.81
CA LYS A 68 -16.03 -13.05 -4.65
C LYS A 68 -15.23 -13.56 -3.45
N GLU A 69 -15.49 -12.97 -2.29
CA GLU A 69 -14.87 -13.37 -1.02
C GLU A 69 -15.08 -14.86 -0.72
N ILE A 70 -13.97 -15.55 -0.44
CA ILE A 70 -13.90 -16.89 0.13
C ILE A 70 -13.58 -16.77 1.63
N SER A 71 -12.58 -15.96 1.98
CA SER A 71 -12.15 -15.76 3.37
C SER A 71 -11.49 -14.39 3.58
N LYS A 72 -11.47 -13.94 4.84
CA LYS A 72 -10.83 -12.71 5.30
C LYS A 72 -9.90 -12.99 6.48
N TYR A 73 -8.76 -12.31 6.47
CA TYR A 73 -7.82 -12.20 7.57
C TYR A 73 -7.76 -10.74 8.04
N THR A 74 -7.77 -10.55 9.36
CA THR A 74 -7.42 -9.28 10.00
C THR A 74 -6.31 -9.57 11.00
N PHE A 75 -5.22 -8.82 10.95
CA PHE A 75 -4.08 -9.00 11.84
C PHE A 75 -4.46 -8.96 13.32
N GLU A 76 -5.35 -8.04 13.70
CA GLU A 76 -5.90 -7.92 15.04
C GLU A 76 -6.53 -9.23 15.56
N ASP A 77 -7.25 -9.97 14.71
CA ASP A 77 -7.94 -11.20 15.10
C ASP A 77 -6.96 -12.33 15.50
N PHE A 78 -5.68 -12.19 15.17
CA PHE A 78 -4.63 -13.20 15.34
C PHE A 78 -3.46 -12.74 16.24
N LYS A 79 -3.49 -11.54 16.83
CA LYS A 79 -2.44 -11.06 17.76
C LYS A 79 -2.18 -12.06 18.90
N ASP A 80 -3.22 -12.52 19.58
CA ASP A 80 -3.10 -13.52 20.66
C ASP A 80 -2.41 -14.82 20.18
N VAL A 81 -2.61 -15.21 18.92
CA VAL A 81 -1.99 -16.40 18.34
C VAL A 81 -0.50 -16.17 18.11
N PHE A 82 -0.12 -15.01 17.56
CA PHE A 82 1.29 -14.65 17.40
C PHE A 82 2.02 -14.54 18.74
N GLU A 83 1.36 -14.00 19.77
CA GLU A 83 1.87 -13.98 21.15
C GLU A 83 2.05 -15.39 21.71
N GLU A 84 1.10 -16.30 21.49
CA GLU A 84 1.20 -17.70 21.90
C GLU A 84 2.38 -18.41 21.20
N ILE A 85 2.58 -18.15 19.91
CA ILE A 85 3.71 -18.68 19.14
C ILE A 85 5.05 -18.12 19.66
N GLY A 86 5.03 -16.88 20.20
CA GLY A 86 6.21 -16.19 20.69
C GLY A 86 7.02 -15.50 19.59
N VAL A 87 6.35 -15.03 18.53
CA VAL A 87 6.96 -14.20 17.49
C VAL A 87 6.75 -12.71 17.81
N ASP A 88 7.74 -11.89 17.45
CA ASP A 88 7.58 -10.44 17.46
C ASP A 88 6.74 -10.04 16.24
N TYR A 89 5.44 -9.86 16.48
CA TYR A 89 4.49 -9.54 15.44
C TYR A 89 4.51 -8.06 15.05
N GLU A 90 5.11 -7.18 15.84
CA GLU A 90 5.22 -5.75 15.50
C GLU A 90 6.25 -5.52 14.39
N TYR A 91 7.33 -6.32 14.36
CA TYR A 91 8.45 -6.09 13.44
C TYR A 91 8.96 -7.31 12.68
N GLY A 92 8.42 -8.52 12.89
CA GLY A 92 9.02 -9.75 12.36
C GLY A 92 8.12 -10.69 11.57
N VAL A 93 6.79 -10.53 11.60
CA VAL A 93 5.86 -11.44 10.91
C VAL A 93 5.62 -10.96 9.48
N SER A 94 5.86 -11.85 8.51
CA SER A 94 5.53 -11.61 7.09
C SER A 94 4.43 -12.59 6.67
N ILE A 95 3.22 -12.09 6.41
CA ILE A 95 2.10 -12.89 5.93
C ILE A 95 2.35 -13.22 4.45
N ASP A 96 2.47 -14.51 4.16
CA ASP A 96 2.78 -15.01 2.83
C ASP A 96 1.52 -15.24 1.98
N GLY A 97 0.41 -15.60 2.64
CA GLY A 97 -0.85 -15.84 1.95
C GLY A 97 -1.94 -16.45 2.83
N MET A 98 -3.16 -16.50 2.31
CA MET A 98 -4.27 -17.24 2.91
C MET A 98 -4.97 -18.09 1.86
N TYR A 99 -4.94 -19.41 2.04
CA TYR A 99 -5.49 -20.37 1.09
C TYR A 99 -6.14 -21.52 1.85
N ASP A 100 -7.30 -21.99 1.39
CA ASP A 100 -8.06 -23.07 2.02
C ASP A 100 -8.35 -22.86 3.52
N GLY A 101 -8.54 -21.60 3.94
CA GLY A 101 -8.77 -21.24 5.34
C GLY A 101 -7.53 -21.33 6.23
N ILE A 102 -6.34 -21.48 5.64
CA ILE A 102 -5.05 -21.51 6.34
C ILE A 102 -4.30 -20.21 6.03
N ILE A 103 -3.81 -19.55 7.08
CA ILE A 103 -2.92 -18.40 6.99
C ILE A 103 -1.48 -18.90 7.03
N TYR A 104 -0.70 -18.53 6.03
CA TYR A 104 0.72 -18.85 5.90
C TYR A 104 1.53 -17.61 6.20
N PHE A 105 2.58 -17.76 7.01
CA PHE A 105 3.52 -16.69 7.29
C PHE A 105 4.88 -17.25 7.65
N HIS A 106 5.91 -16.41 7.53
CA HIS A 106 7.24 -16.75 7.98
C HIS A 106 7.78 -15.73 8.99
N TYR A 107 8.73 -16.20 9.79
CA TYR A 107 9.44 -15.39 10.79
C TYR A 107 10.92 -15.78 10.83
N SER A 108 11.78 -14.78 10.73
CA SER A 108 13.23 -14.93 10.86
C SER A 108 13.67 -14.49 12.26
N ASN A 109 14.14 -15.44 13.07
CA ASN A 109 14.65 -15.16 14.41
C ASN A 109 16.17 -14.95 14.38
N TYR A 110 16.62 -13.76 14.78
CA TYR A 110 18.04 -13.39 14.86
C TYR A 110 18.59 -13.29 16.30
N SER A 111 17.80 -13.65 17.31
CA SER A 111 18.18 -13.49 18.73
C SER A 111 19.19 -14.52 19.24
N GLY A 112 19.36 -15.64 18.55
CA GLY A 112 20.29 -16.71 18.91
C GLY A 112 21.70 -16.55 18.32
N GLU A 113 22.61 -17.46 18.67
CA GLU A 113 23.94 -17.53 18.02
C GLU A 113 23.84 -17.85 16.52
N LYS A 114 22.71 -18.42 16.10
CA LYS A 114 22.38 -18.77 14.72
C LYS A 114 20.97 -18.28 14.44
N SER A 115 20.76 -17.71 13.26
CA SER A 115 19.43 -17.36 12.78
C SER A 115 18.61 -18.60 12.47
N THR A 116 17.30 -18.52 12.65
CA THR A 116 16.36 -19.55 12.19
C THR A 116 15.23 -18.91 11.42
N LEU A 117 14.95 -19.44 10.24
CA LEU A 117 13.78 -19.13 9.43
C LEU A 117 12.73 -20.21 9.65
N ASN A 118 11.55 -19.83 10.13
CA ASN A 118 10.44 -20.74 10.33
C ASN A 118 9.26 -20.30 9.48
N TYR A 119 8.61 -21.28 8.84
CA TYR A 119 7.35 -21.09 8.16
C TYR A 119 6.23 -21.77 8.95
N TYR A 120 5.16 -21.02 9.13
CA TYR A 120 4.05 -21.34 9.98
C TYR A 120 2.77 -21.40 9.16
N ALA A 121 1.85 -22.25 9.62
CA ALA A 121 0.50 -22.30 9.12
C ALA A 121 -0.47 -22.18 10.31
N ILE A 122 -1.48 -21.33 10.18
CA ILE A 122 -2.56 -21.15 11.17
C ILE A 122 -3.89 -21.51 10.50
N ASP A 123 -4.62 -22.46 11.06
CA ASP A 123 -6.02 -22.68 10.68
C ASP A 123 -6.87 -21.51 11.18
N ALA A 124 -7.44 -20.73 10.25
CA ALA A 124 -8.09 -19.46 10.57
C ALA A 124 -9.34 -19.65 11.47
N ALA A 125 -10.03 -20.79 11.36
CA ALA A 125 -11.25 -21.06 12.10
C ALA A 125 -10.99 -21.51 13.55
N SER A 126 -10.04 -22.41 13.77
CA SER A 126 -9.72 -22.99 15.07
C SER A 126 -8.55 -22.31 15.78
N LYS A 127 -7.82 -21.43 15.10
CA LYS A 127 -6.59 -20.77 15.55
C LYS A 127 -5.46 -21.72 15.93
N LYS A 128 -5.56 -23.00 15.55
CA LYS A 128 -4.47 -23.96 15.70
C LYS A 128 -3.37 -23.64 14.72
N TRP A 129 -2.12 -23.84 15.15
CA TRP A 129 -0.96 -23.52 14.32
C TRP A 129 0.07 -24.64 14.34
N VAL A 130 0.89 -24.70 13.30
CA VAL A 130 2.06 -25.58 13.18
C VAL A 130 3.23 -24.84 12.55
N ILE A 131 4.45 -25.24 12.90
CA ILE A 131 5.64 -24.98 12.08
C ILE A 131 5.73 -26.14 11.08
N TYR A 132 5.57 -25.86 9.79
CA TYR A 132 5.64 -26.90 8.76
C TYR A 132 7.00 -26.98 8.09
N PHE A 133 7.80 -25.92 8.17
CA PHE A 133 9.16 -25.90 7.65
C PHE A 133 10.07 -24.99 8.48
N SER A 134 11.33 -25.41 8.64
CA SER A 134 12.36 -24.64 9.35
C SER A 134 13.69 -24.79 8.62
N ALA A 135 14.37 -23.66 8.41
CA ALA A 135 15.75 -23.61 7.97
C ALA A 135 16.60 -22.89 9.03
N ALA A 136 17.83 -23.36 9.23
CA ALA A 136 18.76 -22.79 10.20
C ALA A 136 19.94 -22.09 9.51
N ASP A 137 20.61 -21.20 10.23
CA ASP A 137 21.80 -20.48 9.77
C ASP A 137 21.49 -19.46 8.66
N ILE A 138 22.18 -19.55 7.53
CA ILE A 138 22.33 -18.52 6.49
C ILE A 138 21.18 -18.45 5.48
N TRP A 139 20.13 -19.24 5.69
CA TRP A 139 18.97 -19.29 4.81
C TRP A 139 18.04 -18.10 5.05
N SER A 140 17.41 -17.64 3.97
CA SER A 140 16.48 -16.54 3.97
C SER A 140 15.32 -16.82 3.03
N PRO A 141 14.13 -16.26 3.32
CA PRO A 141 12.97 -16.40 2.46
C PRO A 141 13.26 -15.78 1.10
N MET A 142 12.82 -16.44 0.03
CA MET A 142 12.89 -15.91 -1.33
C MET A 142 11.50 -15.74 -1.92
N ALA A 143 10.68 -16.79 -1.92
CA ALA A 143 9.31 -16.73 -2.40
C ALA A 143 8.43 -17.76 -1.66
N PHE A 144 7.15 -17.43 -1.56
CA PHE A 144 6.09 -18.35 -1.16
C PHE A 144 5.03 -18.34 -2.25
N ASP A 145 4.49 -19.50 -2.61
CA ASP A 145 3.39 -19.58 -3.57
C ASP A 145 2.46 -20.76 -3.22
N TYR A 146 1.16 -20.56 -3.39
CA TYR A 146 0.17 -21.63 -3.35
C TYR A 146 -0.25 -21.93 -4.77
N TYR A 147 0.25 -23.04 -5.31
CA TYR A 147 0.14 -23.35 -6.73
C TYR A 147 -0.27 -24.80 -6.94
N LYS A 148 -1.32 -25.01 -7.74
CA LYS A 148 -1.88 -26.34 -8.06
C LYS A 148 -2.17 -27.21 -6.81
N GLY A 149 -2.72 -26.59 -5.76
CA GLY A 149 -3.11 -27.28 -4.52
C GLY A 149 -1.96 -27.62 -3.57
N LYS A 150 -0.79 -26.98 -3.75
CA LYS A 150 0.42 -27.23 -2.97
C LYS A 150 1.05 -25.93 -2.52
N VAL A 151 1.77 -26.00 -1.41
CA VAL A 151 2.58 -24.91 -0.87
C VAL A 151 4.01 -25.06 -1.36
N TYR A 152 4.54 -23.99 -1.94
CA TYR A 152 5.92 -23.87 -2.38
C TYR A 152 6.64 -22.84 -1.51
N VAL A 153 7.82 -23.22 -1.02
CA VAL A 153 8.70 -22.36 -0.23
C VAL A 153 10.06 -22.36 -0.89
N ASP A 154 10.43 -21.22 -1.45
CA ASP A 154 11.76 -21.00 -1.99
C ASP A 154 12.63 -20.26 -0.98
N ILE A 155 13.83 -20.76 -0.75
CA ILE A 155 14.81 -20.16 0.15
C ILE A 155 16.16 -19.99 -0.55
N ARG A 156 16.91 -18.99 -0.11
CA ARG A 156 18.25 -18.71 -0.63
C ARG A 156 19.25 -18.36 0.46
N THR A 157 20.53 -18.52 0.15
CA THR A 157 21.65 -17.99 0.95
C THR A 157 22.18 -16.68 0.37
N TYR A 158 22.51 -15.71 1.21
CA TYR A 158 23.04 -14.39 0.79
C TYR A 158 24.58 -14.32 0.67
N GLU A 159 25.30 -15.44 0.80
CA GLU A 159 26.77 -15.48 0.67
C GLU A 159 27.25 -15.43 -0.80
N ASP A 160 28.57 -15.28 -1.03
CA ASP A 160 29.23 -15.15 -2.35
C ASP A 160 28.88 -16.24 -3.38
N ILE A 161 28.27 -17.34 -2.92
CA ILE A 161 27.71 -18.42 -3.74
C ILE A 161 26.26 -18.61 -3.30
N ALA A 162 25.31 -18.18 -4.14
CA ALA A 162 23.89 -18.33 -3.86
C ALA A 162 23.49 -19.81 -3.98
N SER A 163 23.21 -20.46 -2.86
CA SER A 163 22.49 -21.73 -2.85
C SER A 163 21.00 -21.43 -2.78
N GLN A 164 20.20 -22.13 -3.58
CA GLN A 164 18.74 -21.99 -3.61
C GLN A 164 18.08 -23.36 -3.55
N GLU A 165 17.01 -23.45 -2.77
CA GLU A 165 16.21 -24.65 -2.59
C GLU A 165 14.73 -24.29 -2.74
N GLU A 166 13.98 -25.20 -3.37
CA GLU A 166 12.51 -25.17 -3.44
C GLU A 166 11.98 -26.37 -2.63
N HIS A 167 11.18 -26.07 -1.62
CA HIS A 167 10.47 -27.06 -0.81
C HIS A 167 8.99 -27.06 -1.18
N VAL A 168 8.43 -28.26 -1.40
CA VAL A 168 7.06 -28.42 -1.87
C VAL A 168 6.28 -29.24 -0.86
N PHE A 169 5.09 -28.79 -0.49
CA PHE A 169 4.26 -29.44 0.50
C PHE A 169 2.85 -29.69 -0.01
N SER A 170 2.39 -30.93 0.10
CA SER A 170 0.97 -31.25 0.07
C SER A 170 0.37 -31.01 1.45
N VAL A 171 -0.82 -30.39 1.48
CA VAL A 171 -1.49 -29.96 2.71
C VAL A 171 -2.76 -30.79 2.92
N GLU A 172 -2.95 -31.28 4.15
CA GLU A 172 -4.23 -31.81 4.64
C GLU A 172 -4.85 -30.77 5.60
N PRO A 173 -5.79 -29.94 5.12
CA PRO A 173 -6.26 -28.78 5.89
C PRO A 173 -6.95 -29.15 7.21
N GLU A 174 -7.75 -30.23 7.24
CA GLU A 174 -8.52 -30.61 8.44
C GLU A 174 -7.63 -30.95 9.64
N THR A 175 -6.43 -31.48 9.38
CA THR A 175 -5.47 -31.87 10.42
C THR A 175 -4.26 -30.95 10.46
N LEU A 176 -4.22 -29.91 9.62
CA LEU A 176 -3.12 -28.97 9.46
C LEU A 176 -1.77 -29.71 9.29
N THR A 177 -1.77 -30.76 8.47
CA THR A 177 -0.62 -31.64 8.27
C THR A 177 0.04 -31.39 6.91
N PHE A 178 1.36 -31.29 6.92
CA PHE A 178 2.18 -30.98 5.75
C PHE A 178 3.06 -32.18 5.42
N THR A 179 3.03 -32.60 4.15
CA THR A 179 3.90 -33.66 3.63
C THR A 179 4.81 -33.09 2.57
N GLU A 180 6.11 -33.07 2.87
CA GLU A 180 7.13 -32.62 1.91
C GLU A 180 7.27 -33.60 0.74
N GLU A 181 7.36 -33.05 -0.46
CA GLU A 181 7.54 -33.76 -1.71
C GLU A 181 8.79 -33.27 -2.44
N ALA A 182 9.29 -34.07 -3.38
CA ALA A 182 10.40 -33.64 -4.22
C ALA A 182 9.92 -32.56 -5.21
N SER A 183 10.67 -31.46 -5.31
CA SER A 183 10.49 -30.49 -6.39
C SER A 183 10.81 -31.11 -7.75
N ASP A 184 9.92 -30.89 -8.72
CA ASP A 184 10.08 -31.34 -10.11
C ASP A 184 11.21 -30.61 -10.85
N ILE A 185 11.66 -29.46 -10.34
CA ILE A 185 12.75 -28.65 -10.93
C ILE A 185 14.06 -28.79 -10.14
N ASN A 186 14.13 -29.69 -9.16
CA ASN A 186 15.33 -29.84 -8.33
C ASN A 186 16.60 -30.13 -9.17
N ASP A 187 16.50 -30.90 -10.25
CA ASP A 187 17.64 -31.14 -11.14
C ASP A 187 18.12 -29.87 -11.87
N ILE A 188 17.19 -28.97 -12.20
CA ILE A 188 17.49 -27.64 -12.76
C ILE A 188 18.21 -26.78 -11.72
N LEU A 189 17.70 -26.73 -10.47
CA LEU A 189 18.32 -25.98 -9.39
C LEU A 189 19.75 -26.47 -9.13
N GLN A 190 20.00 -27.79 -9.10
CA GLN A 190 21.36 -28.32 -8.96
C GLN A 190 22.31 -27.93 -10.11
N ALA A 191 21.78 -27.53 -11.27
CA ALA A 191 22.58 -27.14 -12.44
C ALA A 191 23.09 -25.68 -12.40
N HIS A 192 22.55 -24.80 -11.53
CA HIS A 192 22.89 -23.37 -11.47
C HIS A 192 24.30 -23.05 -10.92
N LYS A 193 25.00 -24.04 -10.37
CA LYS A 193 26.40 -23.94 -9.87
C LYS A 193 26.65 -22.74 -8.92
N GLY A 194 25.66 -22.35 -8.13
CA GLY A 194 25.80 -21.28 -7.15
C GLY A 194 25.56 -19.87 -7.68
N LYS A 195 24.99 -19.75 -8.88
CA LYS A 195 24.50 -18.50 -9.46
C LYS A 195 23.05 -18.27 -9.03
N LEU A 196 22.64 -17.02 -8.89
CA LEU A 196 21.29 -16.67 -8.46
C LEU A 196 20.28 -16.98 -9.58
N ILE A 197 19.19 -17.63 -9.25
CA ILE A 197 18.01 -17.81 -10.08
C ILE A 197 16.95 -16.83 -9.63
N GLU A 198 16.40 -16.06 -10.56
CA GLU A 198 15.30 -15.13 -10.29
C GLU A 198 13.95 -15.77 -10.66
N PRO A 199 12.93 -15.72 -9.79
CA PRO A 199 11.57 -16.03 -10.21
C PRO A 199 11.09 -15.00 -11.24
N ALA A 200 10.07 -15.34 -12.03
CA ALA A 200 9.47 -14.39 -12.97
C ALA A 200 8.92 -13.18 -12.22
N LYS A 201 8.11 -13.43 -11.18
CA LYS A 201 7.52 -12.41 -10.32
C LYS A 201 7.94 -12.62 -8.86
N TYR A 202 7.99 -11.53 -8.09
CA TYR A 202 8.49 -11.51 -6.71
C TYR A 202 7.76 -12.49 -5.76
N TYR A 203 6.47 -12.75 -5.95
CA TYR A 203 5.65 -13.65 -5.12
C TYR A 203 5.31 -14.98 -5.81
N GLN A 204 6.04 -15.36 -6.87
CA GLN A 204 5.85 -16.64 -7.54
C GLN A 204 7.00 -17.58 -7.22
N CYS A 205 6.68 -18.87 -7.00
CA CYS A 205 7.72 -19.86 -6.82
C CYS A 205 8.44 -20.18 -8.14
N LEU A 206 9.64 -20.75 -8.02
CA LEU A 206 10.44 -21.17 -9.17
C LEU A 206 9.72 -22.22 -10.03
N LYS A 207 8.96 -23.14 -9.43
CA LYS A 207 8.18 -24.14 -10.17
C LYS A 207 7.09 -23.51 -11.05
N ARG A 208 6.33 -22.56 -10.50
CA ARG A 208 5.30 -21.84 -11.25
C ARG A 208 5.94 -21.05 -12.39
N THR A 209 7.02 -20.34 -12.08
CA THR A 209 7.83 -19.63 -13.06
C THR A 209 8.26 -20.54 -14.21
N TYR A 210 8.79 -21.73 -13.91
CA TYR A 210 9.22 -22.69 -14.92
C TYR A 210 8.05 -23.23 -15.76
N ASP A 211 6.89 -23.51 -15.15
CA ASP A 211 5.68 -23.95 -15.87
C ASP A 211 5.16 -22.89 -16.83
N GLU A 212 5.16 -21.62 -16.42
CA GLU A 212 4.60 -20.51 -17.19
C GLU A 212 5.56 -20.05 -18.31
N ALA A 213 6.85 -19.84 -17.99
CA ALA A 213 7.84 -19.35 -18.94
C ALA A 213 8.52 -20.48 -19.75
N GLY A 214 8.58 -21.69 -19.22
CA GLY A 214 9.33 -22.83 -19.78
C GLY A 214 10.84 -22.78 -19.49
N TYR A 215 11.30 -21.86 -18.65
CA TYR A 215 12.69 -21.69 -18.24
C TYR A 215 12.80 -20.85 -16.97
N LEU A 216 13.98 -20.88 -16.33
CA LEU A 216 14.36 -19.96 -15.26
C LEU A 216 15.43 -18.99 -15.75
N VAL A 217 15.48 -17.77 -15.19
CA VAL A 217 16.57 -16.83 -15.46
C VAL A 217 17.62 -16.95 -14.38
N VAL A 218 18.86 -17.16 -14.81
CA VAL A 218 20.06 -17.08 -13.96
C VAL A 218 20.66 -15.69 -14.08
N GLN A 219 20.90 -15.04 -12.95
CA GLN A 219 21.56 -13.76 -12.81
C GLN A 219 22.97 -13.94 -12.22
N GLU A 220 23.96 -13.37 -12.90
CA GLU A 220 25.34 -13.33 -12.44
C GLU A 220 25.79 -11.90 -12.20
N ARG A 221 26.36 -11.65 -11.02
CA ARG A 221 26.88 -10.34 -10.60
C ARG A 221 28.37 -10.23 -10.84
N TYR A 222 28.81 -9.10 -11.39
CA TYR A 222 30.21 -8.79 -11.67
C TYR A 222 30.55 -7.42 -11.11
N GLU A 223 31.66 -7.30 -10.41
CA GLU A 223 32.19 -6.01 -9.97
C GLU A 223 33.21 -5.48 -10.99
N GLU A 224 32.95 -4.29 -11.54
CA GLU A 224 33.83 -3.58 -12.46
C GLU A 224 34.12 -2.17 -11.93
N GLY A 225 35.14 -2.06 -11.08
CA GLY A 225 35.47 -0.80 -10.39
C GLY A 225 34.47 -0.51 -9.27
N GLU A 226 33.78 0.63 -9.35
CA GLU A 226 32.71 1.00 -8.42
C GLU A 226 31.30 0.61 -8.94
N TYR A 227 31.23 0.01 -10.13
CA TYR A 227 29.98 -0.38 -10.78
C TYR A 227 29.75 -1.88 -10.67
N THR A 228 28.50 -2.24 -10.38
CA THR A 228 28.03 -3.62 -10.44
C THR A 228 27.38 -3.86 -11.81
N LYS A 229 27.85 -4.89 -12.52
CA LYS A 229 27.30 -5.34 -13.81
C LYS A 229 26.59 -6.67 -13.65
N TYR A 230 25.63 -6.92 -14.51
CA TYR A 230 24.84 -8.16 -14.50
C TYR A 230 24.94 -8.91 -15.82
N SER A 231 24.92 -10.24 -15.74
CA SER A 231 24.70 -11.11 -16.90
C SER A 231 23.50 -12.00 -16.65
N PHE A 232 22.73 -12.26 -17.69
CA PHE A 232 21.54 -13.09 -17.60
C PHE A 232 21.62 -14.30 -18.55
N SER A 233 21.15 -15.44 -18.08
CA SER A 233 21.09 -16.68 -18.87
C SER A 233 19.75 -17.39 -18.72
N LYS A 234 19.31 -18.08 -19.76
CA LYS A 234 18.20 -19.02 -19.74
C LYS A 234 18.67 -20.36 -19.17
N LEU A 235 17.95 -20.90 -18.19
CA LEU A 235 18.22 -22.19 -17.58
C LEU A 235 17.04 -23.17 -17.80
N THR A 236 17.37 -24.35 -18.32
CA THR A 236 16.42 -25.46 -18.58
C THR A 236 17.05 -26.80 -18.22
N HIS A 237 16.31 -27.92 -18.33
CA HIS A 237 16.86 -29.27 -18.22
C HIS A 237 17.99 -29.57 -19.23
N GLU A 238 18.06 -28.85 -20.35
CA GLU A 238 19.13 -29.02 -21.35
C GLU A 238 20.43 -28.30 -20.95
N GLY A 239 20.34 -27.39 -19.98
CA GLY A 239 21.45 -26.59 -19.47
C GLY A 239 21.20 -25.08 -19.55
N GLU A 240 22.27 -24.34 -19.25
CA GLU A 240 22.29 -22.88 -19.24
C GLU A 240 22.72 -22.34 -20.62
N THR A 241 21.96 -21.36 -21.15
CA THR A 241 22.25 -20.65 -22.41
C THR A 241 22.22 -19.14 -22.17
N PRO A 242 23.31 -18.39 -22.45
CA PRO A 242 23.35 -16.94 -22.21
C PRO A 242 22.34 -16.16 -23.05
N PHE A 243 21.80 -15.07 -22.49
CA PHE A 243 21.20 -14.01 -23.31
C PHE A 243 22.33 -13.09 -23.77
N GLU A 244 22.81 -13.28 -25.01
CA GLU A 244 24.04 -12.64 -25.52
C GLU A 244 24.04 -11.10 -25.42
N ASP A 245 22.87 -10.46 -25.59
CA ASP A 245 22.73 -9.00 -25.51
C ASP A 245 22.82 -8.45 -24.08
N PHE A 246 22.68 -9.30 -23.07
CA PHE A 246 22.64 -8.93 -21.66
C PHE A 246 23.76 -9.60 -20.86
N GLN A 247 24.98 -9.53 -21.37
CA GLN A 247 26.19 -9.99 -20.70
C GLN A 247 27.01 -8.80 -20.19
N LYS A 248 27.25 -8.75 -18.88
CA LYS A 248 28.02 -7.71 -18.17
C LYS A 248 27.52 -6.28 -18.47
N GLY A 249 26.22 -6.11 -18.53
CA GLY A 249 25.56 -4.82 -18.74
C GLY A 249 25.13 -4.14 -17.44
N ASP A 250 24.59 -2.92 -17.57
CA ASP A 250 23.98 -2.13 -16.48
C ASP A 250 22.47 -2.38 -16.33
N ASN A 251 21.99 -3.51 -16.88
CA ASN A 251 20.59 -3.87 -16.88
C ASN A 251 20.20 -4.58 -15.58
N TYR A 252 19.00 -4.28 -15.09
CA TYR A 252 18.39 -4.91 -13.92
C TYR A 252 17.12 -5.65 -14.36
N LEU A 253 16.97 -6.91 -13.96
CA LEU A 253 15.78 -7.69 -14.30
C LEU A 253 14.60 -7.24 -13.43
N LEU A 254 13.52 -6.78 -14.09
CA LEU A 254 12.23 -6.54 -13.45
C LEU A 254 11.39 -7.81 -13.36
N GLY A 255 11.53 -8.66 -14.37
CA GLY A 255 10.87 -9.95 -14.46
C GLY A 255 10.90 -10.46 -15.89
N TYR A 256 10.19 -11.56 -16.14
CA TYR A 256 10.15 -12.19 -17.45
C TYR A 256 8.92 -13.04 -17.66
N SER A 257 8.63 -13.29 -18.93
CA SER A 257 7.55 -14.16 -19.40
C SER A 257 8.11 -15.14 -20.43
N LYS A 258 7.25 -15.98 -21.01
CA LYS A 258 7.66 -17.00 -21.97
C LYS A 258 8.45 -16.43 -23.16
N ASN A 259 8.06 -15.27 -23.67
CA ASN A 259 8.61 -14.69 -24.89
C ASN A 259 9.37 -13.37 -24.66
N TYR A 260 9.38 -12.82 -23.44
CA TYR A 260 9.96 -11.51 -23.16
C TYR A 260 10.74 -11.43 -21.86
N LEU A 261 11.83 -10.64 -21.87
CA LEU A 261 12.47 -10.12 -20.67
C LEU A 261 12.03 -8.67 -20.44
N TYR A 262 11.79 -8.30 -19.19
CA TYR A 262 11.48 -6.94 -18.76
C TYR A 262 12.64 -6.44 -17.89
N LEU A 263 13.27 -5.36 -18.30
CA LEU A 263 14.51 -4.88 -17.68
C LEU A 263 14.43 -3.37 -17.44
N ASN A 264 15.24 -2.92 -16.50
CA ASN A 264 15.56 -1.52 -16.29
C ASN A 264 16.99 -1.24 -16.74
N GLU A 265 17.20 -0.11 -17.38
CA GLU A 265 18.52 0.43 -17.74
C GLU A 265 18.68 1.84 -17.16
N TYR A 266 19.82 2.13 -16.53
CA TYR A 266 20.13 3.49 -16.09
C TYR A 266 20.85 4.26 -17.19
N ASP A 267 20.29 5.39 -17.61
CA ASP A 267 20.96 6.40 -18.42
C ASP A 267 21.14 7.71 -17.61
N SER A 268 21.92 8.63 -18.17
CA SER A 268 22.16 9.99 -17.69
C SER A 268 20.88 10.80 -17.41
N ASP A 269 19.77 10.47 -18.08
CA ASP A 269 18.48 11.15 -17.94
C ASP A 269 17.46 10.38 -17.08
N GLY A 270 17.72 9.11 -16.74
CA GLY A 270 16.80 8.34 -15.91
C GLY A 270 16.84 6.82 -15.99
N LEU A 271 15.89 6.21 -15.29
CA LEU A 271 15.60 4.78 -15.34
C LEU A 271 14.70 4.51 -16.54
N LEU A 272 15.19 3.73 -17.50
CA LEU A 272 14.45 3.31 -18.69
C LEU A 272 13.91 1.90 -18.47
N MET A 273 12.60 1.73 -18.64
CA MET A 273 11.99 0.39 -18.71
C MET A 273 12.04 -0.10 -20.15
N ILE A 274 12.58 -1.30 -20.35
CA ILE A 274 12.68 -1.95 -21.65
C ILE A 274 11.99 -3.31 -21.64
N CYS A 275 11.40 -3.68 -22.78
CA CYS A 275 11.02 -5.06 -23.05
C CYS A 275 11.80 -5.62 -24.23
N TYR A 276 12.34 -6.82 -24.04
CA TYR A 276 13.17 -7.53 -25.01
C TYR A 276 12.48 -8.81 -25.47
N SER A 277 12.32 -8.95 -26.79
CA SER A 277 11.75 -10.13 -27.43
C SER A 277 12.78 -11.26 -27.52
N LEU A 278 12.43 -12.43 -26.99
CA LEU A 278 13.26 -13.64 -27.07
C LEU A 278 13.19 -14.35 -28.43
N GLU A 279 12.21 -14.01 -29.26
CA GLU A 279 12.02 -14.64 -30.58
C GLU A 279 13.00 -14.07 -31.62
N ASP A 280 13.16 -12.75 -31.65
CA ASP A 280 13.90 -12.03 -32.69
C ASP A 280 14.93 -11.02 -32.16
N GLY A 281 15.03 -10.84 -30.84
CA GLY A 281 15.97 -9.93 -30.21
C GLY A 281 15.60 -8.45 -30.30
N SER A 282 14.35 -8.12 -30.65
CA SER A 282 13.91 -6.72 -30.69
C SER A 282 13.75 -6.14 -29.29
N THR A 283 14.25 -4.94 -29.06
CA THR A 283 14.06 -4.17 -27.81
C THR A 283 13.15 -2.98 -28.05
N HIS A 284 12.21 -2.76 -27.14
CA HIS A 284 11.37 -1.57 -27.10
C HIS A 284 11.52 -0.85 -25.77
N ILE A 285 11.61 0.48 -25.82
CA ILE A 285 11.64 1.35 -24.64
C ILE A 285 10.18 1.72 -24.31
N ILE A 286 9.74 1.39 -23.11
CA ILE A 286 8.35 1.53 -22.67
C ILE A 286 8.06 2.98 -22.28
N ASN A 287 9.02 3.61 -21.60
CA ASN A 287 8.96 5.02 -21.21
C ASN A 287 10.37 5.51 -20.84
N GLY A 288 10.66 6.79 -21.07
CA GLY A 288 12.02 7.33 -20.91
C GLY A 288 12.14 8.79 -20.52
N GLU A 289 11.11 9.38 -19.88
CA GLU A 289 11.16 10.82 -19.56
C GLU A 289 11.12 11.17 -18.06
N ASN A 290 10.78 10.26 -17.12
CA ASN A 290 10.68 10.66 -15.71
C ASN A 290 10.99 9.54 -14.68
N TYR A 291 11.75 9.88 -13.63
CA TYR A 291 12.09 8.97 -12.53
C TYR A 291 10.90 8.59 -11.63
N SER A 292 9.79 9.33 -11.70
CA SER A 292 8.58 9.11 -10.88
C SER A 292 7.60 8.09 -11.48
N ASP A 293 7.95 7.51 -12.62
CA ASP A 293 7.15 6.49 -13.31
C ASP A 293 7.47 5.10 -12.74
N GLY A 294 6.43 4.30 -12.50
CA GLY A 294 6.55 3.06 -11.74
C GLY A 294 6.05 1.84 -12.51
N TYR A 295 6.87 0.79 -12.56
CA TYR A 295 6.44 -0.55 -12.96
C TYR A 295 5.34 -1.06 -12.01
N LEU A 296 4.29 -1.69 -12.55
CA LEU A 296 3.20 -2.27 -11.77
C LEU A 296 3.16 -3.79 -11.89
N ASP A 297 3.01 -4.31 -13.11
CA ASP A 297 2.99 -5.76 -13.39
C ASP A 297 3.20 -6.03 -14.89
N TYR A 298 3.23 -7.29 -15.31
CA TYR A 298 3.27 -7.69 -16.73
C TYR A 298 2.52 -9.00 -17.00
N GLU A 299 2.22 -9.21 -18.29
CA GLU A 299 1.92 -10.51 -18.92
C GLU A 299 2.85 -10.73 -20.10
N ASP A 300 2.75 -11.86 -20.78
CA ASP A 300 3.57 -12.15 -21.95
C ASP A 300 3.39 -11.12 -23.08
N GLY A 301 4.42 -10.28 -23.25
CA GLY A 301 4.47 -9.17 -24.21
C GLY A 301 3.67 -7.93 -23.82
N ILE A 302 3.18 -7.82 -22.59
CA ILE A 302 2.41 -6.66 -22.10
C ILE A 302 2.99 -6.17 -20.78
N VAL A 303 3.26 -4.87 -20.65
CA VAL A 303 3.72 -4.24 -19.40
C VAL A 303 2.71 -3.22 -18.91
N TYR A 304 2.39 -3.26 -17.63
CA TYR A 304 1.57 -2.26 -16.94
C TYR A 304 2.48 -1.37 -16.10
N TYR A 305 2.33 -0.07 -16.28
CA TYR A 305 3.13 0.92 -15.56
C TYR A 305 2.30 2.18 -15.32
N GLN A 306 2.71 2.97 -14.34
CA GLN A 306 2.12 4.27 -14.07
C GLN A 306 3.07 5.40 -14.47
N MET A 307 2.48 6.54 -14.84
CA MET A 307 3.17 7.81 -14.90
C MET A 307 2.61 8.78 -13.88
N THR A 308 3.50 9.51 -13.21
CA THR A 308 3.13 10.49 -12.18
C THR A 308 3.27 11.91 -12.72
N THR A 309 2.23 12.73 -12.57
CA THR A 309 2.24 14.14 -12.96
C THR A 309 1.72 15.00 -11.82
N GLU A 310 2.57 15.89 -11.27
CA GLU A 310 2.12 16.94 -10.35
C GLU A 310 1.19 17.90 -11.11
N LYS A 311 -0.10 17.93 -10.75
CA LYS A 311 -1.07 18.86 -11.35
C LYS A 311 -1.01 20.21 -10.66
N GLN A 312 -0.95 20.17 -9.35
CA GLN A 312 -0.81 21.29 -8.44
C GLN A 312 -0.03 20.80 -7.22
N TYR A 313 0.54 21.72 -6.44
CA TYR A 313 1.23 21.33 -5.22
C TYR A 313 0.30 20.54 -4.30
N GLY A 314 0.77 19.39 -3.80
CA GLY A 314 0.00 18.47 -2.97
C GLY A 314 -1.04 17.62 -3.74
N VAL A 315 -1.13 17.74 -5.08
CA VAL A 315 -2.07 16.99 -5.93
C VAL A 315 -1.36 16.38 -7.14
N ASN A 316 -1.08 15.09 -7.03
CA ASN A 316 -0.57 14.28 -8.14
C ASN A 316 -1.71 13.59 -8.89
N GLU A 317 -1.53 13.43 -10.20
CA GLU A 317 -2.28 12.49 -11.03
C GLU A 317 -1.38 11.33 -11.39
N TYR A 318 -1.88 10.12 -11.20
CA TYR A 318 -1.26 8.89 -11.64
C TYR A 318 -2.04 8.37 -12.84
N THR A 319 -1.38 8.24 -13.99
CA THR A 319 -1.99 7.64 -15.18
C THR A 319 -1.43 6.24 -15.38
N VAL A 320 -2.30 5.24 -15.42
CA VAL A 320 -1.93 3.84 -15.64
C VAL A 320 -2.03 3.51 -17.13
N TYR A 321 -0.97 2.90 -17.64
CA TYR A 321 -0.79 2.52 -19.03
C TYR A 321 -0.60 1.02 -19.18
N ARG A 322 -1.00 0.52 -20.36
CA ARG A 322 -0.67 -0.81 -20.85
C ARG A 322 0.17 -0.65 -22.11
N TYR A 323 1.39 -1.14 -22.05
CA TYR A 323 2.31 -1.15 -23.19
C TYR A 323 2.35 -2.54 -23.83
N ASP A 324 2.05 -2.62 -25.13
CA ASP A 324 2.11 -3.85 -25.94
C ASP A 324 3.44 -3.92 -26.69
N CYS A 325 4.37 -4.71 -26.17
CA CYS A 325 5.71 -4.92 -26.73
C CYS A 325 5.70 -5.54 -28.12
N ARG A 326 4.62 -6.23 -28.50
CA ARG A 326 4.50 -6.86 -29.83
C ARG A 326 4.18 -5.84 -30.91
N LYS A 327 3.60 -4.70 -30.52
CA LYS A 327 3.11 -3.66 -31.43
C LYS A 327 3.85 -2.33 -31.29
N ASP A 328 4.71 -2.20 -30.28
CA ASP A 328 5.29 -0.92 -29.87
C ASP A 328 4.18 0.13 -29.67
N GLN A 329 3.18 -0.24 -28.87
CA GLN A 329 1.97 0.56 -28.68
C GLN A 329 1.69 0.75 -27.20
N ASN A 330 1.43 2.00 -26.83
CA ASN A 330 1.02 2.37 -25.49
C ASN A 330 -0.47 2.77 -25.43
N ASP A 331 -1.23 2.12 -24.56
CA ASP A 331 -2.65 2.41 -24.33
C ASP A 331 -2.85 2.94 -22.91
N LYS A 332 -3.43 4.15 -22.77
CA LYS A 332 -3.89 4.65 -21.47
C LYS A 332 -5.10 3.83 -21.00
N LEU A 333 -5.04 3.26 -19.80
CA LEU A 333 -6.16 2.53 -19.19
C LEU A 333 -7.06 3.48 -18.41
N TYR A 334 -6.50 4.19 -17.43
CA TYR A 334 -7.20 5.14 -16.58
C TYR A 334 -6.23 6.15 -15.97
N ALA A 335 -6.77 7.18 -15.34
CA ALA A 335 -6.02 8.08 -14.48
C ALA A 335 -6.77 8.27 -13.17
N THR A 336 -6.00 8.49 -12.11
CA THR A 336 -6.46 8.70 -10.75
C THR A 336 -5.70 9.87 -10.13
N SER A 337 -6.22 10.47 -9.08
CA SER A 337 -5.60 11.59 -8.39
C SER A 337 -5.92 11.56 -6.91
N LYS A 338 -5.23 12.39 -6.13
CA LYS A 338 -5.51 12.59 -4.71
C LYS A 338 -6.99 12.81 -4.42
N ILE A 339 -7.48 12.13 -3.39
CA ILE A 339 -8.79 12.34 -2.79
C ILE A 339 -8.58 13.04 -1.45
N PRO A 340 -8.94 14.33 -1.32
CA PRO A 340 -8.77 15.08 -0.08
C PRO A 340 -9.41 14.40 1.13
N GLY A 341 -8.78 14.52 2.29
CA GLY A 341 -9.22 13.87 3.54
C GLY A 341 -8.80 12.42 3.71
N THR A 342 -8.25 11.77 2.69
CA THR A 342 -7.82 10.36 2.80
C THR A 342 -6.34 10.22 3.15
N GLY A 343 -5.52 11.25 2.90
CA GLY A 343 -4.06 11.13 2.94
C GLY A 343 -3.45 10.23 1.85
N ASN A 344 -4.27 9.56 1.04
CA ASN A 344 -3.86 8.66 -0.03
C ASN A 344 -4.06 9.33 -1.40
N ASP A 345 -3.04 9.29 -2.25
CA ASP A 345 -3.07 9.83 -3.60
C ASP A 345 -3.05 8.79 -4.73
N ARG A 346 -3.02 7.49 -4.39
CA ARG A 346 -2.69 6.38 -5.28
C ARG A 346 -3.80 5.34 -5.43
N PHE A 347 -5.07 5.70 -5.20
CA PHE A 347 -6.20 4.81 -5.47
C PHE A 347 -6.22 4.32 -6.92
N GLY A 348 -6.27 3.02 -7.15
CA GLY A 348 -6.19 2.36 -8.46
C GLY A 348 -4.76 2.01 -8.88
N VAL A 349 -3.76 2.39 -8.08
CA VAL A 349 -2.35 2.01 -8.22
C VAL A 349 -1.94 1.15 -7.01
N ASP A 350 -2.31 1.58 -5.82
CA ASP A 350 -2.00 0.82 -4.61
C ASP A 350 -2.69 -0.54 -4.63
N GLY A 351 -1.93 -1.55 -4.20
CA GLY A 351 -2.37 -2.93 -4.30
C GLY A 351 -2.53 -3.45 -5.74
N PHE A 352 -1.96 -2.81 -6.78
CA PHE A 352 -2.07 -3.33 -8.16
C PHE A 352 -1.62 -4.80 -8.23
N ARG A 353 -2.51 -5.66 -8.74
CA ARG A 353 -2.27 -7.09 -8.95
C ARG A 353 -2.88 -7.52 -10.27
N LEU A 354 -2.16 -8.39 -10.98
CA LEU A 354 -2.64 -8.99 -12.21
C LEU A 354 -2.78 -10.50 -12.06
N PHE A 355 -4.03 -10.97 -12.14
CA PHE A 355 -4.36 -12.39 -12.13
C PHE A 355 -5.14 -12.72 -13.41
N ASP A 356 -4.60 -13.61 -14.24
CA ASP A 356 -5.22 -14.06 -15.49
C ASP A 356 -5.76 -12.93 -16.39
N GLY A 357 -4.96 -11.87 -16.54
CA GLY A 357 -5.31 -10.68 -17.33
C GLY A 357 -6.36 -9.77 -16.70
N GLN A 358 -6.76 -10.03 -15.46
CA GLN A 358 -7.65 -9.17 -14.69
C GLN A 358 -6.84 -8.31 -13.71
N ILE A 359 -7.08 -7.01 -13.77
CA ILE A 359 -6.45 -6.03 -12.89
C ILE A 359 -7.29 -5.86 -11.63
N TYR A 360 -6.65 -6.04 -10.48
CA TYR A 360 -7.18 -5.73 -9.16
C TYR A 360 -6.34 -4.59 -8.56
N ALA A 361 -6.99 -3.66 -7.88
CA ALA A 361 -6.33 -2.59 -7.15
C ALA A 361 -7.23 -2.07 -6.02
N LEU A 362 -6.64 -1.39 -5.04
CA LEU A 362 -7.40 -0.65 -4.04
C LEU A 362 -8.02 0.59 -4.67
N GLN A 363 -9.30 0.82 -4.44
CA GLN A 363 -10.04 1.93 -5.01
C GLN A 363 -11.00 2.54 -3.98
N PHE A 364 -11.31 3.82 -4.17
CA PHE A 364 -12.14 4.58 -3.27
C PHE A 364 -13.62 4.56 -3.68
N PHE A 365 -14.50 4.20 -2.75
CA PHE A 365 -15.95 4.16 -2.95
C PHE A 365 -16.69 4.81 -1.77
N GLY A 366 -17.27 5.99 -2.00
CA GLY A 366 -18.02 6.71 -0.98
C GLY A 366 -17.09 7.33 0.08
N ASN A 367 -16.82 6.58 1.14
CA ASN A 367 -15.93 6.91 2.26
C ASN A 367 -14.99 5.73 2.58
N GLU A 368 -14.96 4.68 1.76
CA GLU A 368 -14.21 3.45 2.03
C GLU A 368 -13.16 3.21 0.94
N GLU A 369 -12.01 2.68 1.32
CA GLU A 369 -11.06 2.02 0.43
C GLU A 369 -11.39 0.54 0.36
N LYS A 370 -11.49 0.01 -0.86
CA LYS A 370 -11.86 -1.38 -1.10
C LYS A 370 -11.06 -1.98 -2.23
N TRP A 371 -10.92 -3.30 -2.23
CA TRP A 371 -10.50 -3.99 -3.43
C TRP A 371 -11.53 -3.85 -4.54
N ALA A 372 -11.04 -3.54 -5.73
CA ALA A 372 -11.85 -3.41 -6.93
C ALA A 372 -11.19 -4.13 -8.10
N ARG A 373 -12.03 -4.56 -9.05
CA ARG A 373 -11.58 -5.11 -10.33
C ARG A 373 -11.77 -4.10 -11.45
N PHE A 374 -10.75 -3.85 -12.25
CA PHE A 374 -10.86 -2.95 -13.40
C PHE A 374 -11.62 -3.61 -14.55
N ASN A 375 -12.61 -2.91 -15.09
CA ASN A 375 -13.34 -3.33 -16.28
C ASN A 375 -12.83 -2.55 -17.49
N GLU A 376 -11.99 -3.20 -18.31
CA GLU A 376 -11.42 -2.58 -19.51
C GLU A 376 -12.47 -2.08 -20.52
N TYR A 377 -13.65 -2.71 -20.58
CA TYR A 377 -14.67 -2.32 -21.54
C TYR A 377 -15.34 -0.98 -21.17
N SER A 378 -15.57 -0.74 -19.88
CA SER A 378 -16.12 0.53 -19.40
C SER A 378 -15.05 1.55 -19.02
N GLY A 379 -13.81 1.12 -18.78
CA GLY A 379 -12.74 1.97 -18.27
C GLY A 379 -12.95 2.38 -16.81
N THR A 380 -13.61 1.53 -16.01
CA THR A 380 -14.00 1.83 -14.62
C THR A 380 -13.74 0.66 -13.69
N PHE A 381 -13.61 0.94 -12.40
CA PHE A 381 -13.49 -0.08 -11.35
C PHE A 381 -14.86 -0.59 -10.88
N GLU A 382 -14.95 -1.90 -10.68
CA GLU A 382 -16.07 -2.61 -10.05
C GLU A 382 -15.73 -2.86 -8.58
N ASP A 383 -16.57 -2.34 -7.68
CA ASP A 383 -16.48 -2.59 -6.23
C ASP A 383 -16.75 -4.07 -5.92
N LEU A 384 -15.79 -4.74 -5.28
CA LEU A 384 -15.92 -6.15 -4.86
C LEU A 384 -16.54 -6.30 -3.46
N GLY A 385 -16.78 -5.20 -2.75
CA GLY A 385 -17.31 -5.19 -1.38
C GLY A 385 -16.30 -5.55 -0.30
N LEU A 386 -14.99 -5.51 -0.62
CA LEU A 386 -13.90 -5.95 0.26
C LEU A 386 -13.18 -4.74 0.88
N THR A 387 -13.77 -4.17 1.93
CA THR A 387 -13.24 -2.95 2.60
C THR A 387 -11.92 -3.22 3.31
N VAL A 388 -10.93 -2.36 3.08
CA VAL A 388 -9.65 -2.35 3.81
C VAL A 388 -9.58 -1.22 4.82
N GLN A 389 -10.19 -0.08 4.52
CA GLN A 389 -10.18 1.08 5.40
C GLN A 389 -11.44 1.93 5.18
N GLU A 390 -11.92 2.57 6.25
CA GLU A 390 -12.93 3.63 6.19
C GLU A 390 -12.28 4.97 6.56
N TYR A 391 -12.62 6.02 5.84
CA TYR A 391 -12.15 7.39 6.07
C TYR A 391 -13.25 8.19 6.75
N SER A 392 -13.16 8.26 8.07
CA SER A 392 -14.06 9.04 8.94
C SER A 392 -14.19 10.51 8.53
N SER A 393 -13.12 11.08 7.95
CA SER A 393 -13.10 12.44 7.39
C SER A 393 -14.20 12.73 6.36
N LEU A 394 -14.81 11.69 5.78
CA LEU A 394 -15.84 11.76 4.76
C LEU A 394 -17.21 11.23 5.24
N ASN A 395 -17.34 10.88 6.52
CA ASN A 395 -18.58 10.30 7.07
C ASN A 395 -19.72 11.32 7.20
N TYR A 396 -19.36 12.59 7.41
CA TYR A 396 -20.32 13.63 7.77
C TYR A 396 -20.42 14.77 6.74
N GLY A 397 -19.70 14.66 5.63
CA GLY A 397 -19.58 15.74 4.67
C GLY A 397 -18.54 15.47 3.60
N THR A 398 -17.97 16.53 3.06
CA THR A 398 -16.96 16.46 1.99
C THR A 398 -15.74 17.30 2.35
N ILE A 399 -14.58 16.92 1.83
CA ILE A 399 -13.36 17.74 1.94
C ILE A 399 -13.13 18.51 0.64
N ASN A 400 -12.99 19.82 0.78
CA ASN A 400 -12.43 20.67 -0.27
C ASN A 400 -10.93 20.85 -0.04
N TYR A 401 -10.22 21.21 -1.10
CA TYR A 401 -8.81 21.59 -0.99
C TYR A 401 -8.52 22.88 -1.74
N TYR A 402 -7.43 23.51 -1.36
CA TYR A 402 -6.78 24.60 -2.07
C TYR A 402 -5.32 24.24 -2.31
N SER A 403 -4.79 24.70 -3.43
CA SER A 403 -3.36 24.62 -3.74
C SER A 403 -2.91 25.95 -4.33
N TYR A 404 -1.78 26.45 -3.86
CA TYR A 404 -1.19 27.70 -4.31
C TYR A 404 0.32 27.58 -4.45
N THR A 405 0.86 28.33 -5.40
CA THR A 405 2.29 28.40 -5.66
C THR A 405 2.67 29.83 -5.98
N GLU A 406 3.65 30.36 -5.25
CA GLU A 406 4.20 31.69 -5.45
C GLU A 406 5.54 31.63 -6.15
N LYS A 407 5.75 32.56 -7.09
CA LYS A 407 7.01 32.74 -7.80
C LYS A 407 7.64 34.06 -7.42
N CYS A 408 8.95 34.05 -7.19
CA CYS A 408 9.72 35.27 -6.98
C CYS A 408 9.50 36.22 -8.16
N SER A 409 9.14 37.47 -7.85
CA SER A 409 8.84 38.50 -8.85
C SER A 409 10.06 38.89 -9.71
N ALA A 410 11.28 38.69 -9.19
CA ALA A 410 12.53 39.07 -9.85
C ALA A 410 13.12 37.95 -10.73
N CYS A 411 13.18 36.69 -10.26
CA CYS A 411 13.77 35.58 -11.03
C CYS A 411 12.77 34.56 -11.59
N GLY A 412 11.51 34.55 -11.13
CA GLY A 412 10.48 33.63 -11.59
C GLY A 412 10.57 32.20 -11.03
N VAL A 413 11.53 31.92 -10.15
CA VAL A 413 11.63 30.63 -9.42
C VAL A 413 10.50 30.54 -8.39
N THR A 414 9.97 29.34 -8.19
CA THR A 414 8.98 29.06 -7.15
C THR A 414 9.62 29.18 -5.78
N VAL A 415 9.03 29.99 -4.88
CA VAL A 415 9.58 30.27 -3.55
C VAL A 415 8.64 29.90 -2.41
N SER A 416 7.37 29.63 -2.70
CA SER A 416 6.42 29.11 -1.73
C SER A 416 5.39 28.22 -2.41
N LYS A 417 5.01 27.12 -1.75
CA LYS A 417 3.89 26.26 -2.14
C LYS A 417 3.01 25.98 -0.93
N ASN A 418 1.70 25.96 -1.14
CA ASN A 418 0.76 25.74 -0.05
C ASN A 418 -0.34 24.79 -0.49
N TYR A 419 -0.69 23.83 0.37
CA TYR A 419 -1.82 22.93 0.20
C TYR A 419 -2.65 22.95 1.48
N GLY A 420 -3.96 23.11 1.37
CA GLY A 420 -4.82 23.16 2.54
C GLY A 420 -6.17 22.51 2.26
N GLU A 421 -6.63 21.67 3.19
CA GLU A 421 -7.94 21.04 3.16
C GLU A 421 -8.90 21.71 4.12
N ASN A 422 -10.19 21.70 3.76
CA ASN A 422 -11.24 22.14 4.67
C ASN A 422 -12.49 21.26 4.57
N PHE A 423 -13.00 20.87 5.74
CA PHE A 423 -14.21 20.08 5.85
C PHE A 423 -15.47 20.92 5.62
N VAL A 424 -16.44 20.32 4.94
CA VAL A 424 -17.76 20.88 4.69
C VAL A 424 -18.80 19.90 5.22
N LEU A 425 -19.45 20.27 6.31
CA LEU A 425 -20.53 19.53 6.95
C LEU A 425 -21.77 19.48 6.06
N ASP A 426 -22.35 18.29 5.90
CA ASP A 426 -23.65 18.11 5.25
C ASP A 426 -24.77 18.76 6.09
N ALA A 427 -25.65 19.52 5.42
CA ALA A 427 -26.80 20.19 6.05
C ALA A 427 -27.80 19.26 6.77
N LYS A 428 -27.70 17.94 6.57
CA LYS A 428 -28.55 16.96 7.26
C LYS A 428 -28.16 16.75 8.72
N TYR A 429 -26.91 17.07 9.11
CA TYR A 429 -26.42 16.89 10.48
C TYR A 429 -26.69 18.09 11.39
N SER A 430 -26.86 19.28 10.84
CA SER A 430 -27.21 20.47 11.62
C SER A 430 -27.95 21.52 10.79
N ALA A 431 -28.93 22.17 11.41
CA ALA A 431 -29.56 23.38 10.87
C ALA A 431 -28.59 24.58 10.79
N HIS A 432 -27.44 24.49 11.48
CA HIS A 432 -26.38 25.49 11.53
C HIS A 432 -25.18 25.11 10.64
N ALA A 433 -25.29 24.10 9.77
CA ALA A 433 -24.19 23.65 8.93
C ALA A 433 -23.55 24.78 8.11
N ASP A 434 -24.33 25.71 7.55
CA ASP A 434 -23.79 26.86 6.81
C ASP A 434 -22.94 27.80 7.70
N GLU A 435 -23.30 27.95 8.98
CA GLU A 435 -22.58 28.79 9.95
C GLU A 435 -21.28 28.12 10.39
N ILE A 436 -21.30 26.80 10.60
CA ILE A 436 -20.12 25.98 10.91
C ILE A 436 -19.17 25.97 9.71
N ASN A 437 -19.67 25.67 8.52
CA ASN A 437 -18.87 25.61 7.29
C ASN A 437 -18.16 26.93 7.00
N LYS A 438 -18.79 28.06 7.31
CA LYS A 438 -18.15 29.38 7.18
C LYS A 438 -16.99 29.61 8.15
N GLN A 439 -17.02 28.99 9.32
CA GLN A 439 -15.92 29.04 10.31
C GLN A 439 -14.80 28.05 9.95
N LEU A 440 -15.14 26.96 9.26
CA LEU A 440 -14.20 25.98 8.72
C LEU A 440 -13.58 26.39 7.37
N GLU A 441 -14.08 27.43 6.71
CA GLU A 441 -13.45 27.96 5.49
C GLU A 441 -11.98 28.30 5.77
N TYR A 442 -11.08 27.78 4.93
CA TYR A 442 -9.65 28.00 5.05
C TYR A 442 -9.33 29.50 4.97
N ALA A 443 -8.88 30.08 6.10
CA ALA A 443 -8.68 31.52 6.23
C ALA A 443 -7.54 32.05 5.32
N ASP A 444 -6.56 31.21 5.00
CA ASP A 444 -5.31 31.61 4.35
C ASP A 444 -5.43 31.88 2.84
N ALA A 445 -6.51 31.44 2.19
CA ALA A 445 -6.79 31.86 0.81
C ALA A 445 -7.03 33.38 0.68
N LYS A 446 -7.25 34.09 1.79
CA LYS A 446 -7.42 35.56 1.83
C LYS A 446 -6.32 36.31 2.58
N ASN A 447 -5.45 35.64 3.34
CA ASN A 447 -4.30 36.26 3.97
C ASN A 447 -3.05 36.09 3.10
N GLY A 448 -3.18 36.60 1.88
CA GLY A 448 -2.03 37.07 1.13
C GLY A 448 -1.35 38.21 1.86
N GLU A 449 -0.63 37.92 2.95
CA GLU A 449 0.72 38.45 3.06
C GLU A 449 1.51 37.77 1.94
N VAL A 450 1.28 38.30 0.75
CA VAL A 450 2.13 38.09 -0.38
C VAL A 450 3.53 38.48 0.10
N VAL A 451 4.41 37.49 0.25
CA VAL A 451 5.82 37.71 0.61
C VAL A 451 6.56 38.23 -0.64
N THR A 452 5.91 39.10 -1.43
CA THR A 452 6.33 39.46 -2.80
C THR A 452 7.69 40.12 -2.88
N ASP A 453 8.17 40.69 -1.77
CA ASP A 453 9.39 41.49 -1.74
C ASP A 453 10.47 40.96 -0.79
N ALA A 454 10.17 40.03 0.14
CA ALA A 454 11.18 39.60 1.11
C ALA A 454 12.30 38.77 0.46
N TYR A 455 12.01 38.13 -0.67
CA TYR A 455 12.92 37.22 -1.37
C TYR A 455 13.47 37.78 -2.69
N ALA A 456 13.10 38.99 -3.10
CA ALA A 456 13.47 39.53 -4.41
C ALA A 456 15.00 39.69 -4.58
N ASP A 457 15.72 39.91 -3.47
CA ASP A 457 17.18 40.06 -3.44
C ASP A 457 17.94 38.71 -3.42
N ASP A 458 17.26 37.59 -3.17
CA ASP A 458 17.85 36.24 -2.97
C ASP A 458 17.79 35.36 -4.22
N CYS A 459 17.75 35.96 -5.40
CA CYS A 459 17.62 35.26 -6.68
C CYS A 459 18.72 34.22 -6.96
N GLU A 460 19.91 34.38 -6.40
CA GLU A 460 20.98 33.37 -6.49
C GLU A 460 20.65 32.17 -5.60
N TRP A 461 20.21 32.40 -4.35
CA TRP A 461 19.81 31.34 -3.42
C TRP A 461 18.67 30.49 -3.96
N HIS A 462 17.61 31.11 -4.52
CA HIS A 462 16.50 30.36 -5.10
C HIS A 462 16.92 29.39 -6.19
N LYS A 463 17.92 29.75 -6.99
CA LYS A 463 18.37 28.95 -8.14
C LYS A 463 19.37 27.88 -7.73
N ASP A 464 20.25 28.21 -6.80
CA ASP A 464 21.30 27.29 -6.34
C ASP A 464 20.75 26.26 -5.35
N TYR A 465 19.63 26.58 -4.68
CA TYR A 465 19.00 25.77 -3.63
C TYR A 465 17.47 25.73 -3.78
N GLU A 466 16.97 25.24 -4.92
CA GLU A 466 15.54 25.28 -5.25
C GLU A 466 14.64 24.63 -4.18
N GLU A 467 15.08 23.55 -3.54
CA GLU A 467 14.34 22.87 -2.47
C GLU A 467 14.38 23.64 -1.14
N GLN A 468 15.56 24.10 -0.70
CA GLN A 468 15.68 24.84 0.57
C GLN A 468 15.23 26.30 0.46
N GLY A 469 15.19 26.84 -0.75
CA GLY A 469 14.71 28.19 -1.05
C GLY A 469 13.22 28.26 -1.34
N CYS A 470 12.51 27.13 -1.29
CA CYS A 470 11.06 27.06 -1.46
C CYS A 470 10.39 26.66 -0.15
N GLU A 471 9.66 27.59 0.44
CA GLU A 471 8.84 27.31 1.60
C GLU A 471 7.64 26.44 1.21
N THR A 472 7.23 25.53 2.09
CA THR A 472 6.01 24.75 1.91
C THR A 472 5.17 24.76 3.18
N ASN A 473 3.86 24.79 3.01
CA ASN A 473 2.91 24.66 4.10
C ASN A 473 1.76 23.75 3.68
N GLU A 474 1.53 22.68 4.44
CA GLU A 474 0.48 21.71 4.19
C GLU A 474 -0.48 21.67 5.38
N THR A 475 -1.78 21.62 5.11
CA THR A 475 -2.82 21.34 6.10
C THR A 475 -3.78 20.32 5.52
N THR A 476 -4.05 19.26 6.27
CA THR A 476 -4.94 18.16 5.87
C THR A 476 -5.99 17.94 6.95
N VAL A 477 -7.18 17.49 6.54
CA VAL A 477 -8.21 17.05 7.48
C VAL A 477 -8.02 15.56 7.71
N SER A 478 -7.67 15.16 8.93
CA SER A 478 -7.26 13.78 9.22
C SER A 478 -8.40 12.92 9.78
N ASP A 479 -9.32 13.52 10.53
CA ASP A 479 -10.44 12.80 11.14
C ASP A 479 -11.65 13.74 11.36
N ILE A 480 -12.85 13.17 11.35
CA ILE A 480 -14.10 13.86 11.65
C ILE A 480 -14.99 12.93 12.46
N SER A 481 -15.47 13.42 13.60
CA SER A 481 -16.41 12.68 14.44
C SER A 481 -17.57 13.56 14.95
N ILE A 482 -18.66 12.92 15.36
CA ILE A 482 -19.73 13.59 16.10
C ILE A 482 -19.84 12.91 17.47
N ILE A 483 -19.40 13.62 18.51
CA ILE A 483 -19.40 13.16 19.90
C ILE A 483 -20.78 13.41 20.52
N ASN A 484 -21.34 12.40 21.17
CA ASN A 484 -22.65 12.46 21.86
C ASN A 484 -23.81 13.05 21.00
N ASP A 485 -23.83 12.76 19.69
CA ASP A 485 -24.82 13.26 18.72
C ASP A 485 -24.93 14.81 18.66
N ARG A 486 -23.91 15.54 19.14
CA ARG A 486 -24.00 16.99 19.33
C ARG A 486 -22.73 17.75 18.96
N PHE A 487 -21.56 17.25 19.32
CA PHE A 487 -20.33 17.99 19.13
C PHE A 487 -19.63 17.48 17.87
N LEU A 488 -19.58 18.30 16.82
CA LEU A 488 -18.78 18.00 15.65
C LEU A 488 -17.33 18.30 15.97
N GLU A 489 -16.48 17.31 15.81
CA GLU A 489 -15.04 17.41 15.95
C GLU A 489 -14.39 17.36 14.56
N VAL A 490 -13.44 18.27 14.34
CA VAL A 490 -12.68 18.42 13.09
C VAL A 490 -11.19 18.46 13.39
N ARG A 491 -10.51 17.34 13.20
CA ARG A 491 -9.06 17.20 13.35
C ARG A 491 -8.33 17.56 12.08
N MET A 492 -7.28 18.36 12.27
CA MET A 492 -6.40 18.82 11.22
C MET A 492 -4.95 18.55 11.61
N ALA A 493 -4.15 18.19 10.61
CA ALA A 493 -2.71 18.05 10.74
C ALA A 493 -2.03 18.95 9.71
N GLY A 494 -0.92 19.56 10.10
CA GLY A 494 -0.15 20.42 9.22
C GLY A 494 1.34 20.12 9.22
N TYR A 495 2.03 20.67 8.22
CA TYR A 495 3.48 20.60 8.11
C TYR A 495 4.01 21.83 7.39
N TRP A 496 4.83 22.60 8.08
CA TRP A 496 5.53 23.75 7.51
C TRP A 496 7.01 23.42 7.30
N TYR A 497 7.55 23.67 6.11
CA TYR A 497 8.98 23.55 5.82
C TYR A 497 9.50 24.82 5.15
N GLY A 498 10.31 25.58 5.88
CA GLY A 498 10.99 26.78 5.36
C GLY A 498 12.47 26.56 5.02
N GLY A 499 12.88 25.34 4.68
CA GLY A 499 14.28 24.97 4.48
C GLY A 499 14.96 24.41 5.74
N GLY A 500 16.14 23.80 5.58
CA GLY A 500 16.90 23.18 6.66
C GLY A 500 16.74 21.65 6.72
N ALA A 501 17.03 21.05 7.87
CA ALA A 501 17.09 19.60 8.03
C ALA A 501 15.71 18.91 8.10
N HIS A 502 14.70 19.60 8.61
CA HIS A 502 13.31 19.14 8.69
C HIS A 502 12.37 20.35 8.85
N GLY A 503 11.09 20.14 8.61
CA GLY A 503 10.01 21.11 8.88
C GLY A 503 9.47 21.00 10.29
N MET A 504 8.37 21.68 10.55
CA MET A 504 7.65 21.75 11.82
C MET A 504 6.23 21.22 11.60
N PRO A 505 5.86 20.09 12.24
CA PRO A 505 4.51 19.61 12.18
C PRO A 505 3.59 20.48 13.03
N ASP A 506 2.35 20.58 12.58
CA ASP A 506 1.27 21.25 13.28
C ASP A 506 0.11 20.28 13.53
N ARG A 507 -0.68 20.55 14.57
CA ARG A 507 -1.88 19.78 14.88
C ARG A 507 -2.92 20.71 15.47
N GLU A 508 -4.16 20.57 15.03
CA GLU A 508 -5.29 21.37 15.52
C GLU A 508 -6.55 20.51 15.56
N GLU A 509 -7.45 20.81 16.50
CA GLU A 509 -8.82 20.30 16.48
C GLU A 509 -9.80 21.46 16.69
N LYS A 510 -10.86 21.48 15.89
CA LYS A 510 -12.00 22.38 16.09
C LYS A 510 -13.21 21.59 16.52
N ILE A 511 -13.93 22.11 17.52
CA ILE A 511 -15.15 21.49 18.04
C ILE A 511 -16.32 22.46 17.95
N PHE A 512 -17.44 22.00 17.41
CA PHE A 512 -18.64 22.82 17.21
C PHE A 512 -19.87 22.19 17.88
N ASP A 513 -20.71 23.00 18.49
CA ASP A 513 -22.04 22.57 18.94
C ASP A 513 -23.00 22.55 17.74
N LEU A 514 -23.39 21.36 17.27
CA LEU A 514 -24.32 21.19 16.16
C LEU A 514 -25.71 21.80 16.45
N THR A 515 -26.06 22.08 17.71
CA THR A 515 -27.34 22.69 18.07
C THR A 515 -27.34 24.21 18.03
N THR A 516 -26.16 24.86 18.13
CA THR A 516 -26.04 26.32 18.14
C THR A 516 -25.21 26.89 16.99
N GLY A 517 -24.36 26.08 16.36
CA GLY A 517 -23.39 26.52 15.35
C GLY A 517 -22.12 27.17 15.92
N GLU A 518 -21.98 27.23 17.24
CA GLU A 518 -20.85 27.87 17.92
C GLU A 518 -19.62 26.94 17.93
N GLU A 519 -18.46 27.50 17.57
CA GLU A 519 -17.16 26.90 17.89
C GLU A 519 -16.94 26.97 19.40
N LEU A 520 -16.56 25.85 20.00
CA LEU A 520 -16.38 25.69 21.44
C LEU A 520 -14.89 25.64 21.78
N GLY A 521 -14.53 26.22 22.92
CA GLY A 521 -13.18 26.10 23.48
C GLY A 521 -13.19 25.30 24.79
N ILE A 522 -12.01 25.11 25.39
CA ILE A 522 -11.89 24.40 26.66
C ILE A 522 -12.78 25.01 27.77
N SER A 523 -12.98 26.33 27.77
CA SER A 523 -13.80 27.02 28.76
C SER A 523 -15.29 26.69 28.69
N ASP A 524 -15.75 26.12 27.57
CA ASP A 524 -17.12 25.61 27.44
C ASP A 524 -17.30 24.27 28.17
N PHE A 525 -16.22 23.54 28.48
CA PHE A 525 -16.25 22.20 29.07
C PHE A 525 -15.62 22.13 30.46
N TYR A 526 -14.56 22.90 30.70
CA TYR A 526 -13.77 22.87 31.94
C TYR A 526 -13.95 24.15 32.76
N SER A 527 -14.34 23.99 34.03
CA SER A 527 -14.64 25.10 34.95
C SER A 527 -13.51 25.41 35.94
N GLY A 528 -12.40 24.68 35.87
CA GLY A 528 -11.25 24.87 36.76
C GLY A 528 -10.38 26.05 36.35
N THR A 529 -9.41 26.35 37.20
CA THR A 529 -8.42 27.43 36.97
C THR A 529 -7.22 26.95 36.16
N GLU A 530 -6.46 27.90 35.58
CA GLU A 530 -5.16 27.63 34.92
C GLU A 530 -4.24 26.76 35.81
N GLU A 531 -4.09 27.10 37.09
CA GLU A 531 -3.20 26.36 38.00
C GLU A 531 -3.70 24.93 38.27
N GLU A 532 -5.02 24.72 38.38
CA GLU A 532 -5.61 23.39 38.53
C GLU A 532 -5.39 22.54 37.26
N PHE A 533 -5.57 23.15 36.09
CA PHE A 533 -5.33 22.49 34.81
C PHE A 533 -3.87 22.11 34.63
N LYS A 534 -2.95 23.06 34.85
CA LYS A 534 -1.50 22.83 34.77
C LYS A 534 -1.04 21.75 35.75
N THR A 535 -1.55 21.77 36.99
CA THR A 535 -1.26 20.74 37.99
C THR A 535 -1.72 19.36 37.51
N PHE A 536 -2.92 19.28 36.93
CA PHE A 536 -3.48 18.02 36.45
C PHE A 536 -2.68 17.44 35.28
N VAL A 537 -2.44 18.23 34.23
CA VAL A 537 -1.69 17.79 33.04
C VAL A 537 -0.24 17.43 33.38
N ALA A 538 0.45 18.25 34.19
CA ALA A 538 1.80 17.94 34.65
C ALA A 538 1.85 16.64 35.49
N GLY A 539 0.80 16.36 36.27
CA GLY A 539 0.61 15.10 36.96
C GLY A 539 0.55 13.91 36.00
N LYS A 540 -0.22 14.02 34.91
CA LYS A 540 -0.29 12.99 33.87
C LYS A 540 1.03 12.79 33.13
N VAL A 541 1.77 13.86 32.84
CA VAL A 541 3.12 13.75 32.26
C VAL A 541 4.07 13.03 33.21
N LYS A 542 3.99 13.30 34.52
CA LYS A 542 4.79 12.58 35.51
C LYS A 542 4.48 11.09 35.55
N GLU A 543 3.19 10.73 35.46
CA GLU A 543 2.75 9.33 35.38
C GLU A 543 3.25 8.65 34.10
N ASP A 544 3.20 9.35 32.97
CA ASP A 544 3.66 8.81 31.68
C ASP A 544 5.19 8.63 31.64
N TYR A 545 5.96 9.61 32.13
CA TYR A 545 7.41 9.51 32.31
C TYR A 545 7.82 8.28 33.13
N GLN A 546 7.05 7.96 34.19
CA GLN A 546 7.32 6.80 35.04
C GLN A 546 7.09 5.47 34.32
N LYS A 547 6.28 5.44 33.26
CA LYS A 547 6.07 4.27 32.40
C LYS A 547 7.12 4.20 31.30
N SER A 548 7.44 5.34 30.68
CA SER A 548 8.42 5.44 29.58
C SER A 548 9.13 6.79 29.61
N SER A 549 10.40 6.80 30.05
CA SER A 549 11.21 8.01 30.17
C SER A 549 11.92 8.43 28.89
N ASP A 550 12.11 7.49 27.95
CA ASP A 550 13.09 7.64 26.85
C ASP A 550 12.74 8.74 25.85
N LYS A 551 11.47 9.15 25.79
CA LYS A 551 10.98 10.22 24.91
C LYS A 551 11.15 11.63 25.49
N TYR A 552 11.51 11.77 26.77
CA TYR A 552 11.58 13.05 27.47
C TYR A 552 13.00 13.61 27.58
N PHE A 553 13.14 14.93 27.63
CA PHE A 553 14.38 15.61 28.00
C PHE A 553 14.65 15.57 29.52
N ALA A 554 13.61 15.39 30.32
CA ALA A 554 13.70 15.41 31.78
C ALA A 554 14.59 14.26 32.31
N GLU A 555 15.39 14.53 33.33
CA GLU A 555 16.27 13.52 33.94
C GLU A 555 15.53 12.64 34.97
N ASN A 556 14.41 13.14 35.49
CA ASN A 556 13.57 12.43 36.46
C ASN A 556 12.11 12.93 36.41
N ALA A 557 11.24 12.24 37.15
CA ALA A 557 9.80 12.47 37.14
C ALA A 557 9.38 13.85 37.71
N ASP A 558 10.14 14.44 38.62
CA ASP A 558 9.85 15.78 39.16
C ASP A 558 10.25 16.88 38.16
N ASP A 559 11.33 16.67 37.41
CA ASP A 559 11.73 17.56 36.31
C ASP A 559 10.73 17.48 35.15
N ALA A 560 10.23 16.28 34.83
CA ALA A 560 9.17 16.09 33.82
C ALA A 560 7.89 16.84 34.21
N TYR A 561 7.47 16.70 35.47
CA TYR A 561 6.35 17.47 36.01
C TYR A 561 6.58 18.97 35.88
N SER A 562 7.76 19.46 36.31
CA SER A 562 8.04 20.90 36.32
C SER A 562 8.07 21.49 34.92
N SER A 563 8.70 20.78 33.97
CA SER A 563 8.77 21.19 32.55
C SER A 563 7.38 21.24 31.91
N ALA A 564 6.55 20.22 32.17
CA ALA A 564 5.16 20.22 31.73
C ALA A 564 4.36 21.35 32.37
N TYR A 565 4.51 21.56 33.68
CA TYR A 565 3.84 22.65 34.38
C TYR A 565 4.19 24.00 33.78
N GLU A 566 5.44 24.25 33.38
CA GLU A 566 5.80 25.53 32.76
C GLU A 566 5.22 25.68 31.35
N SER A 567 5.10 24.59 30.60
CA SER A 567 4.69 24.58 29.19
C SER A 567 3.17 24.53 28.97
N VAL A 568 2.39 24.04 29.95
CA VAL A 568 0.93 23.91 29.83
C VAL A 568 0.26 25.28 29.96
N HIS A 569 -0.72 25.51 29.08
CA HIS A 569 -1.62 26.67 29.11
C HIS A 569 -3.04 26.21 28.78
N ILE A 570 -4.02 26.63 29.59
CA ILE A 570 -5.44 26.31 29.37
C ILE A 570 -5.93 26.81 28.00
N ASP A 571 -5.48 27.99 27.57
CA ASP A 571 -5.91 28.63 26.33
C ASP A 571 -5.03 28.24 25.11
N SER A 572 -4.16 27.23 25.23
CA SER A 572 -3.24 26.82 24.14
C SER A 572 -3.96 26.26 22.91
N GLY A 573 -5.15 25.68 23.08
CA GLY A 573 -5.81 24.89 22.04
C GLY A 573 -5.21 23.50 21.85
N ASN A 574 -4.21 23.09 22.64
CA ASN A 574 -3.51 21.81 22.49
C ASN A 574 -4.30 20.63 23.11
N ILE A 575 -5.60 20.56 22.87
CA ILE A 575 -6.49 19.51 23.38
C ILE A 575 -7.23 18.88 22.20
N ILE A 576 -7.21 17.55 22.15
CA ILE A 576 -7.98 16.74 21.22
C ILE A 576 -9.09 16.04 22.01
N TRP A 577 -10.35 16.23 21.64
CA TRP A 577 -11.52 15.69 22.30
C TRP A 577 -11.93 14.35 21.64
N TYR A 578 -12.19 13.34 22.48
CA TYR A 578 -12.72 12.05 22.06
C TYR A 578 -14.06 11.76 22.78
N GLU A 579 -14.70 10.63 22.47
CA GLU A 579 -16.00 10.28 23.05
C GLU A 579 -15.96 10.14 24.58
N ASP A 580 -14.86 9.60 25.14
CA ASP A 580 -14.74 9.22 26.56
C ASP A 580 -13.58 9.90 27.32
N HIS A 581 -12.67 10.57 26.63
CA HIS A 581 -11.55 11.30 27.20
C HIS A 581 -11.13 12.47 26.30
N ALA A 582 -10.21 13.32 26.78
CA ALA A 582 -9.46 14.25 25.95
C ALA A 582 -7.98 13.90 26.00
N VAL A 583 -7.18 14.39 25.06
CA VAL A 583 -5.73 14.28 25.06
C VAL A 583 -5.13 15.67 25.06
N TYR A 584 -4.20 15.95 25.98
CA TYR A 584 -3.34 17.11 25.87
C TYR A 584 -2.04 16.71 25.18
N TYR A 585 -1.64 17.47 24.17
CA TYR A 585 -0.39 17.23 23.44
C TYR A 585 0.60 18.37 23.59
N PHE A 586 1.88 18.00 23.53
CA PHE A 586 3.01 18.91 23.50
C PHE A 586 3.67 18.81 22.12
N TYR A 587 4.03 19.94 21.55
CA TYR A 587 4.72 19.97 20.27
C TYR A 587 6.10 19.31 20.39
N PRO A 588 6.67 18.84 19.27
CA PRO A 588 8.08 18.46 19.24
C PRO A 588 8.95 19.58 19.83
N TYR A 589 9.95 19.20 20.63
CA TYR A 589 10.83 20.10 21.41
C TYR A 589 10.28 20.69 22.71
N ASP A 590 8.98 20.62 22.99
CA ASP A 590 8.43 21.14 24.26
C ASP A 590 8.95 20.31 25.45
N LEU A 591 8.79 18.99 25.38
CA LEU A 591 9.19 18.06 26.44
C LEU A 591 10.21 17.00 26.01
N GLY A 592 10.45 16.85 24.71
CA GLY A 592 11.28 15.80 24.12
C GLY A 592 11.83 16.20 22.75
N SER A 593 12.74 15.39 22.20
CA SER A 593 13.36 15.69 20.89
C SER A 593 12.35 15.65 19.74
N TYR A 594 12.70 16.19 18.56
CA TYR A 594 11.86 16.07 17.36
C TYR A 594 11.48 14.62 17.03
N ALA A 595 12.43 13.69 17.19
CA ALA A 595 12.22 12.27 16.93
C ALA A 595 11.22 11.61 17.88
N ALA A 596 10.93 12.22 19.04
CA ALA A 596 9.88 11.76 19.94
C ALA A 596 8.47 12.12 19.44
N GLY A 597 8.36 13.00 18.43
CA GLY A 597 7.08 13.49 17.92
C GLY A 597 6.32 14.33 18.95
N PHE A 598 4.99 14.29 18.85
CA PHE A 598 4.11 14.87 19.85
C PHE A 598 4.11 14.00 21.11
N ILE A 599 4.32 14.62 22.28
CA ILE A 599 4.13 13.93 23.54
C ILE A 599 2.69 14.13 23.98
N GLU A 600 1.97 13.04 24.18
CA GLU A 600 0.54 13.03 24.46
C GLU A 600 0.26 12.45 25.85
N VAL A 601 -0.70 13.04 26.55
CA VAL A 601 -1.22 12.50 27.81
C VAL A 601 -2.75 12.49 27.80
N GLU A 602 -3.33 11.36 28.16
CA GLU A 602 -4.77 11.22 28.29
C GLU A 602 -5.30 11.96 29.52
N LEU A 603 -6.43 12.64 29.32
CA LEU A 603 -7.24 13.35 30.30
C LEU A 603 -8.62 12.66 30.39
N PRO A 604 -8.77 11.60 31.19
CA PRO A 604 -10.07 10.94 31.37
C PRO A 604 -11.11 11.94 31.88
N TYR A 605 -12.30 12.00 31.27
CA TYR A 605 -13.32 13.00 31.66
C TYR A 605 -13.73 12.91 33.13
N SER A 606 -13.71 11.71 33.72
CA SER A 606 -14.10 11.53 35.12
C SER A 606 -13.15 12.21 36.10
N GLU A 607 -11.88 12.38 35.71
CA GLU A 607 -10.86 13.09 36.48
C GLU A 607 -10.77 14.57 36.06
N PHE A 608 -10.85 14.83 34.76
CA PHE A 608 -10.65 16.15 34.16
C PHE A 608 -11.90 17.05 34.29
N LEU A 609 -13.07 16.56 33.86
CA LEU A 609 -14.33 17.30 33.83
C LEU A 609 -15.26 16.93 35.01
N GLY A 610 -14.94 15.87 35.75
CA GLY A 610 -15.82 15.32 36.80
C GLY A 610 -17.08 14.64 36.24
N THR A 611 -17.07 14.26 34.95
CA THR A 611 -18.19 13.61 34.25
C THR A 611 -17.68 12.42 33.43
N ASN A 612 -18.56 11.52 33.01
CA ASN A 612 -18.14 10.37 32.18
C ASN A 612 -18.29 10.60 30.67
N GLN A 613 -18.72 11.80 30.27
CA GLN A 613 -19.03 12.16 28.88
C GLN A 613 -18.76 13.65 28.69
N LEU A 614 -18.38 14.05 27.48
CA LEU A 614 -18.19 15.46 27.16
C LEU A 614 -19.51 16.23 27.34
N LYS A 615 -19.48 17.26 28.20
CA LYS A 615 -20.66 18.08 28.51
C LYS A 615 -20.29 19.55 28.59
N ARG A 616 -21.08 20.37 27.92
CA ARG A 616 -20.97 21.83 27.99
C ARG A 616 -21.44 22.32 29.35
N ILE A 617 -20.71 23.24 29.98
CA ILE A 617 -21.00 23.79 31.31
C ILE A 617 -22.26 24.68 31.31
N THR A 618 -22.58 25.30 30.18
CA THR A 618 -23.69 26.27 30.07
C THR A 618 -25.10 25.66 30.13
N GLU A 619 -25.23 24.43 30.64
CA GLU A 619 -26.50 23.72 30.89
C GLU A 619 -26.95 23.71 32.35
#